data_AF-A0A8T0REU9-F1
#
_entry.id   AF-A0A8T0REU9-F1
#
_cell.length_a   1.000
_cell.length_b   1.000
_cell.length_c   1.000
_cell.angle_alpha   90.00
_cell.angle_beta   90.00
_cell.angle_gamma   90.00
#
_symmetry.space_group_name_H-M   'P 1'
#
loop_
_entity.id
_entity.type
_entity.pdbx_description
1 polymer ?
#
loop_
_entity_poly.entity_id
_entity_poly.type
_entity_poly.pdbx_seq_one_letter_code
_entity_poly.pdbx_strand_id
1 'polypeptide(L)'
;MALKATAQAAAEAAIAAIGCGYDVAADIRLKYCKGKLNGAAHLIDFGRDEVQDMVLPGGLKVPGVPKSIKCDVGEPKPMRLRSDFLSFQQMSENFNRELSLTGSIPSGMFNSMFEFSG
;
A
#
# COMPACT_ATOMS: atom_id res chain seq x y z
N MET A 1 -0.01 15.24 4.69
CA MET A 1 1.44 15.50 4.70
C MET A 1 2.17 14.19 4.42
N ALA A 2 2.98 14.14 3.35
CA ALA A 2 3.95 13.06 3.21
C ALA A 2 4.97 13.20 4.34
N LEU A 3 5.26 12.13 5.10
CA LEU A 3 6.38 12.17 6.04
C LEU A 3 7.63 12.54 5.24
N LYS A 4 8.37 13.57 5.68
CA LYS A 4 9.76 13.77 5.24
C LYS A 4 10.62 12.67 5.87
N ALA A 5 10.46 11.45 5.38
CA ALA A 5 11.29 10.32 5.74
C ALA A 5 12.46 10.23 4.75
N THR A 6 13.61 9.77 5.22
CA THR A 6 14.70 9.36 4.33
C THR A 6 14.25 8.18 3.48
N ALA A 7 14.89 7.94 2.33
CA ALA A 7 14.59 6.77 1.50
C ALA A 7 14.67 5.46 2.30
N GLN A 8 15.65 5.36 3.21
CA GLN A 8 15.82 4.24 4.14
C GLN A 8 14.61 4.07 5.06
N ALA A 9 14.21 5.12 5.78
CA ALA A 9 13.08 5.05 6.71
C ALA A 9 11.76 4.79 6.00
N ALA A 10 11.59 5.29 4.77
CA ALA A 10 10.41 5.02 3.95
C ALA A 10 10.37 3.54 3.51
N ALA A 11 11.51 2.97 3.11
CA ALA A 11 11.63 1.57 2.75
C ALA A 11 11.32 0.63 3.93
N GLU A 12 11.93 0.88 5.07
CA GLU A 12 11.68 0.11 6.31
C GLU A 12 10.21 0.20 6.72
N ALA A 13 9.62 1.39 6.67
CA ALA A 13 8.19 1.57 6.99
C ALA A 13 7.27 0.86 5.99
N ALA A 14 7.61 0.84 4.70
CA ALA A 14 6.84 0.14 3.68
C ALA A 14 6.88 -1.38 3.89
N ILE A 15 8.07 -1.94 4.16
CA ILE A 15 8.26 -3.37 4.43
C ILE A 15 7.51 -3.78 5.70
N ALA A 16 7.64 -2.99 6.77
CA ALA A 16 6.96 -3.26 8.04
C ALA A 16 5.43 -3.14 7.98
N ALA A 17 4.88 -2.56 6.90
CA ALA A 17 3.44 -2.44 6.70
C ALA A 17 2.84 -3.60 5.88
N ILE A 18 3.67 -4.42 5.23
CA ILE A 18 3.21 -5.60 4.51
C ILE A 18 2.59 -6.55 5.52
N GLY A 19 1.38 -7.04 5.26
CA GLY A 19 0.69 -7.92 6.19
C GLY A 19 -0.04 -7.23 7.34
N CYS A 20 0.06 -5.91 7.46
CA CYS A 20 -0.75 -5.14 8.41
C CYS A 20 -2.18 -4.89 7.89
N GLY A 21 -3.10 -4.59 8.80
CA GLY A 21 -4.49 -4.30 8.46
C GLY A 21 -4.72 -2.87 7.97
N TYR A 22 -5.69 -2.69 7.08
CA TYR A 22 -6.16 -1.38 6.60
C TYR A 22 -7.69 -1.29 6.68
N ASP A 23 -8.20 -0.07 6.73
CA ASP A 23 -9.63 0.21 6.65
C ASP A 23 -10.02 0.67 5.25
N VAL A 24 -10.74 -0.18 4.53
CA VAL A 24 -11.16 0.11 3.14
C VAL A 24 -12.10 1.32 3.07
N ALA A 25 -12.87 1.59 4.13
CA ALA A 25 -13.76 2.74 4.18
C ALA A 25 -13.03 4.06 4.48
N ALA A 26 -11.80 3.99 5.03
CA ALA A 26 -11.01 5.18 5.34
C ALA A 26 -10.01 5.51 4.22
N ASP A 27 -8.88 4.79 4.15
CA ASP A 27 -7.82 4.98 3.16
C ASP A 27 -6.78 3.86 3.36
N ILE A 28 -6.09 3.48 2.29
CA ILE A 28 -5.11 2.40 2.26
C ILE A 28 -3.66 2.90 2.13
N ARG A 29 -3.43 4.21 2.07
CA ARG A 29 -2.08 4.78 2.08
C ARG A 29 -1.34 4.39 3.36
N LEU A 30 -0.01 4.24 3.27
CA LEU A 30 0.88 3.79 4.34
C LEU A 30 0.67 4.47 5.71
N LYS A 31 0.22 5.74 5.72
CA LYS A 31 -0.05 6.49 6.96
C LYS A 31 -1.29 5.99 7.74
N TYR A 32 -2.19 5.24 7.12
CA TYR A 32 -3.39 4.65 7.73
C TYR A 32 -3.22 3.16 8.08
N CYS A 33 -2.00 2.62 7.92
CA CYS A 33 -1.66 1.27 8.32
C CYS A 33 -1.98 1.04 9.81
N LYS A 34 -2.83 0.06 10.12
CA LYS A 34 -3.18 -0.31 11.50
C LYS A 34 -2.06 -1.18 12.08
N GLY A 35 -1.78 -1.01 13.37
CA GLY A 35 -0.86 -1.88 14.12
C GLY A 35 0.46 -1.26 14.57
N LYS A 36 0.76 0.00 14.21
CA LYS A 36 1.94 0.72 14.73
C LYS A 36 1.97 0.93 16.26
N LEU A 37 0.88 0.67 16.96
CA LEU A 37 0.73 1.04 18.37
C LEU A 37 1.03 -0.08 19.38
N ASN A 38 0.80 -1.37 19.07
CA ASN A 38 0.65 -2.41 20.12
C ASN A 38 1.43 -3.72 19.89
N GLY A 39 2.52 -3.73 19.12
CA GLY A 39 3.49 -4.85 19.14
C GLY A 39 3.13 -6.14 18.37
N ALA A 40 1.90 -6.31 17.90
CA ALA A 40 1.53 -7.37 16.95
C ALA A 40 0.61 -6.79 15.86
N ALA A 41 1.22 -6.29 14.78
CA ALA A 41 0.55 -5.53 13.73
C ALA A 41 0.10 -6.40 12.53
N HIS A 42 0.76 -7.54 12.36
CA HIS A 42 0.65 -8.36 11.16
C HIS A 42 -0.51 -9.35 11.29
N LEU A 43 -1.45 -9.27 10.35
CA LEU A 43 -2.59 -10.18 10.19
C LEU A 43 -2.21 -11.48 9.47
N ILE A 44 -0.99 -11.55 8.95
CA ILE A 44 -0.42 -12.73 8.29
C ILE A 44 0.86 -13.15 9.01
N ASP A 45 1.08 -14.46 9.06
CA ASP A 45 2.33 -15.03 9.55
C ASP A 45 3.31 -15.18 8.39
N PHE A 46 4.55 -14.71 8.58
CA PHE A 46 5.61 -14.80 7.59
C PHE A 46 6.52 -16.02 7.79
N GLY A 47 6.32 -16.80 8.86
CA GLY A 47 7.26 -17.84 9.27
C GLY A 47 8.50 -17.23 9.92
N ARG A 48 9.04 -17.92 10.93
CA ARG A 48 10.04 -17.31 11.84
C ARG A 48 11.50 -17.51 11.44
N ASP A 49 11.78 -18.37 10.47
CA ASP A 49 13.12 -18.98 10.41
C ASP A 49 13.98 -18.52 9.24
N GLU A 50 13.45 -17.75 8.28
CA GLU A 50 14.24 -17.29 7.13
C GLU A 50 14.08 -15.79 6.82
N VAL A 51 15.09 -15.01 7.19
CA VAL A 51 15.25 -13.60 6.82
C VAL A 51 16.34 -13.42 5.76
N GLN A 52 16.27 -12.32 5.03
CA GLN A 52 17.24 -11.92 4.01
C GLN A 52 17.52 -10.42 4.08
N ASP A 53 18.65 -10.03 3.49
CA ASP A 53 18.92 -8.65 3.16
C ASP A 53 18.29 -8.30 1.81
N MET A 54 17.20 -7.53 1.84
CA MET A 54 16.48 -7.14 0.63
C MET A 54 17.11 -5.91 -0.01
N VAL A 55 17.49 -6.03 -1.28
CA VAL A 55 17.99 -4.91 -2.09
C VAL A 55 16.85 -4.36 -2.93
N LEU A 56 16.53 -3.08 -2.74
CA LEU A 56 15.51 -2.37 -3.51
C LEU A 56 16.08 -1.79 -4.81
N PRO A 57 15.23 -1.52 -5.82
CA PRO A 57 15.60 -0.73 -6.98
C PRO A 57 16.25 0.59 -6.55
N GLY A 58 17.43 0.90 -7.09
CA GLY A 58 18.25 2.03 -6.67
C GLY A 58 19.35 1.70 -5.65
N GLY A 59 19.51 0.42 -5.27
CA GLY A 59 20.66 -0.07 -4.50
C GLY A 59 20.52 0.08 -2.98
N LEU A 60 19.36 0.50 -2.49
CA LEU A 60 19.07 0.59 -1.06
C LEU A 60 18.93 -0.82 -0.46
N LYS A 61 19.50 -1.05 0.72
CA LYS A 61 19.50 -2.35 1.39
C LYS A 61 18.72 -2.29 2.69
N VAL A 62 17.74 -3.19 2.86
CA VAL A 62 17.00 -3.37 4.10
C VAL A 62 17.28 -4.76 4.68
N PRO A 63 17.91 -4.87 5.86
CA PRO A 63 18.21 -6.15 6.48
C PRO A 63 17.00 -6.75 7.20
N GLY A 64 17.05 -8.06 7.48
CA GLY A 64 16.07 -8.72 8.36
C GLY A 64 14.66 -8.88 7.78
N VAL A 65 14.53 -8.84 6.46
CA VAL A 65 13.23 -8.97 5.78
C VAL A 65 12.88 -10.46 5.62
N PRO A 66 11.68 -10.91 5.99
CA PRO A 66 11.26 -12.30 5.73
C PRO A 66 11.39 -12.67 4.25
N LYS A 67 11.92 -13.86 3.93
CA LYS A 67 12.10 -14.31 2.53
C LYS A 67 10.81 -14.41 1.72
N SER A 68 9.66 -14.51 2.38
CA SER A 68 8.34 -14.47 1.75
C SER A 68 8.02 -13.11 1.13
N ILE A 69 8.64 -12.03 1.63
CA ILE A 69 8.52 -10.69 1.08
C ILE A 69 9.53 -10.55 -0.06
N LYS A 70 9.02 -10.30 -1.26
CA LYS A 70 9.80 -10.09 -2.47
C LYS A 70 9.67 -8.64 -2.91
N CYS A 71 10.76 -8.09 -3.42
CA CYS A 71 10.74 -6.81 -4.11
C CYS A 71 10.88 -7.07 -5.62
N ASP A 72 9.96 -6.50 -6.39
CA ASP A 72 10.01 -6.50 -7.84
C ASP A 72 10.13 -5.03 -8.30
N VAL A 73 10.72 -4.82 -9.48
CA VAL A 73 10.78 -3.52 -10.15
C VAL A 73 9.36 -3.04 -10.53
N GLY A 74 8.40 -3.97 -10.58
CA GLY A 74 7.01 -3.73 -10.95
C GLY A 74 6.83 -3.68 -12.46
N GLU A 75 5.59 -3.78 -12.93
CA GLU A 75 5.32 -3.56 -14.36
C GLU A 75 5.70 -2.13 -14.73
N PRO A 76 6.49 -1.90 -15.80
CA PRO A 76 6.70 -0.57 -16.35
C PRO A 76 5.41 -0.09 -17.03
N LYS A 77 4.40 0.24 -16.22
CA LYS A 77 3.19 0.88 -16.71
C LYS A 77 3.55 2.30 -17.14
N PRO A 78 3.04 2.78 -18.28
CA PRO A 78 3.12 4.19 -18.60
C PRO A 78 2.50 4.98 -17.45
N MET A 79 3.27 5.90 -16.85
CA MET A 79 2.89 6.70 -15.67
C MET A 79 1.71 7.66 -15.92
N ARG A 80 1.04 7.54 -17.07
CA ARG A 80 -0.14 8.30 -17.46
C ARG A 80 -1.17 7.35 -18.06
N LEU A 81 -1.98 6.76 -17.20
CA LEU A 81 -3.26 6.21 -17.62
C LEU A 81 -4.21 7.41 -17.81
N ARG A 82 -4.54 7.72 -19.06
CA ARG A 82 -5.63 8.64 -19.38
C ARG A 82 -6.90 7.81 -19.42
N SER A 83 -7.75 7.94 -18.41
CA SER A 83 -9.15 7.59 -18.56
C SER A 83 -9.86 8.79 -19.21
N ASP A 84 -10.72 8.52 -20.18
CA ASP A 84 -11.73 9.50 -20.59
C ASP A 84 -12.66 9.84 -19.40
N PHE A 85 -13.64 10.71 -19.60
CA PHE A 85 -14.59 11.07 -18.54
C PHE A 85 -15.35 9.82 -18.05
N LEU A 86 -15.06 9.39 -16.82
CA LEU A 86 -15.79 8.34 -16.14
C LEU A 86 -16.94 8.95 -15.34
N SER A 87 -18.10 8.30 -15.34
CA SER A 87 -19.16 8.63 -14.39
C SER A 87 -18.70 8.34 -12.96
N PHE A 88 -19.38 8.93 -11.98
CA PHE A 88 -19.11 8.65 -10.56
C PHE A 88 -19.06 7.15 -10.25
N GLN A 89 -20.03 6.39 -10.78
CA GLN A 89 -20.11 4.95 -10.57
C GLN A 89 -18.93 4.21 -11.22
N GLN A 90 -18.61 4.52 -12.47
CA GLN A 90 -17.48 3.90 -13.18
C GLN A 90 -16.15 4.20 -12.50
N MET A 91 -16.00 5.41 -11.97
CA MET A 91 -14.81 5.81 -11.26
C MET A 91 -14.70 5.10 -9.90
N SER A 92 -15.79 5.01 -9.15
CA SER A 92 -15.86 4.22 -7.91
C SER A 92 -15.46 2.76 -8.15
N GLU A 93 -16.01 2.13 -9.19
CA GLU A 93 -15.68 0.76 -9.58
C GLU A 93 -14.20 0.61 -10.00
N ASN A 94 -13.63 1.62 -10.67
CA ASN A 94 -12.20 1.62 -11.04
C ASN A 94 -11.30 1.63 -9.80
N PHE A 95 -11.57 2.53 -8.84
CA PHE A 95 -10.83 2.58 -7.58
C PHE A 95 -10.93 1.27 -6.80
N ASN A 96 -12.11 0.65 -6.77
CA ASN A 96 -12.30 -0.64 -6.11
C ASN A 96 -11.51 -1.76 -6.81
N ARG A 97 -11.49 -1.78 -8.14
CA ARG A 97 -10.71 -2.76 -8.91
C ARG A 97 -9.21 -2.65 -8.65
N GLU A 98 -8.68 -1.44 -8.51
CA GLU A 98 -7.28 -1.22 -8.13
C GLU A 98 -6.96 -1.81 -6.74
N LEU A 99 -7.95 -1.89 -5.85
CA LEU A 99 -7.86 -2.53 -4.54
C LEU A 99 -8.22 -4.02 -4.57
N SER A 100 -8.43 -4.62 -5.74
CA SER A 100 -8.95 -6.00 -5.90
C SER A 100 -10.31 -6.24 -5.22
N LEU A 101 -11.11 -5.18 -5.08
CA LEU A 101 -12.47 -5.21 -4.57
C LEU A 101 -13.49 -5.26 -5.70
N THR A 102 -14.69 -5.74 -5.40
CA THR A 102 -15.83 -5.76 -6.34
C THR A 102 -16.93 -4.80 -5.88
N GLY A 103 -17.77 -4.37 -6.82
CA GLY A 103 -18.90 -3.49 -6.55
C GLY A 103 -18.60 -2.00 -6.75
N SER A 104 -19.64 -1.19 -6.56
CA SER A 104 -19.67 0.24 -6.90
C SER A 104 -19.71 1.18 -5.69
N ILE A 105 -19.63 0.64 -4.47
CA ILE A 105 -19.59 1.45 -3.24
C ILE A 105 -18.24 2.17 -3.19
N PRO A 106 -18.20 3.51 -3.09
CA PRO A 106 -16.95 4.26 -3.04
C PRO A 106 -16.08 3.85 -1.85
N SER A 107 -14.85 3.44 -2.14
CA SER A 107 -13.85 3.22 -1.10
C SER A 107 -13.40 4.54 -0.47
N GLY A 108 -12.82 4.46 0.72
CA GLY A 108 -12.22 5.62 1.36
C GLY A 108 -11.05 6.22 0.56
N MET A 109 -10.37 5.41 -0.25
CA MET A 109 -9.36 5.89 -1.21
C MET A 109 -9.97 6.80 -2.27
N PHE A 110 -11.15 6.43 -2.82
CA PHE A 110 -11.89 7.29 -3.74
C PHE A 110 -12.31 8.60 -3.06
N ASN A 111 -12.90 8.53 -1.86
CA ASN A 111 -13.31 9.72 -1.11
C ASN A 111 -12.13 10.65 -0.82
N SER A 112 -10.99 10.08 -0.41
CA SER A 112 -9.76 10.82 -0.14
C SER A 112 -9.15 11.47 -1.38
N MET A 113 -9.34 10.89 -2.56
CA MET A 113 -8.85 11.45 -3.83
C MET A 113 -9.64 12.68 -4.27
N PHE A 114 -10.97 12.65 -4.07
CA PHE A 114 -11.88 13.73 -4.48
C PHE A 114 -12.29 14.65 -3.32
N GLU A 115 -11.66 14.49 -2.16
CA GLU A 115 -11.95 15.26 -0.94
C GLU A 115 -13.42 15.19 -0.50
N PHE A 116 -14.07 14.05 -0.74
CA PHE A 116 -15.41 13.80 -0.19
C PHE A 116 -15.32 13.48 1.29
N SER A 117 -16.01 14.27 2.12
CA SER A 117 -16.02 14.13 3.57
C SER A 117 -17.13 13.23 4.11
N GLY A 118 -18.07 12.82 3.25
CA GLY A 118 -19.40 12.37 3.70
C GLY A 118 -20.26 13.54 4.16
#